data_AF-A0A9Q8XGY4-F1
#
_entry.id   AF-A0A9Q8XGY4-F1
#
_cell.length_a   1.000
_cell.length_b   1.000
_cell.length_c   1.000
_cell.angle_alpha   90.00
_cell.angle_beta   90.00
_cell.angle_gamma   90.00
#
_symmetry.space_group_name_H-M   'P 1'
#
loop_
_entity.id
_entity.type
_entity.pdbx_description
1 polymer ?
#
loop_
_entity_poly.entity_id
_entity_poly.type
_entity_poly.pdbx_seq_one_letter_code
_entity_poly.pdbx_strand_id
1 'polypeptide(L)'
;MLNKIHCAWLGLLCTLTAPVAYADSEPPASDKQCVAETNWFPHEQTPFPDGNEFSDDTSCDFHRWSWQMFLWLTQEENGKPRFLGFDTPYDLLGISDREHLMPRMTKTMTAHSMDEYLQAGTEGILVDQDGRAVYYSQYINPEFVNFMKDSDLTNYKTVQKLAKEHPETTFPINVAEFKASWKIVQPNEDVSGFYTMDSSVYALKNSGGKIVVDDSKSLNVKLALVGFHIAGVVKNHPEMIWATFEHKNNAPNVPSKYSPSTIISDKDWTFYQAKTPFSQCNLNQGGALTLDEATQELSPVTQVCRQFEDGNLATQMSFAVPTNIKVVNQLNESVLGKLNKNDVWSNYFEVSAIWFRQENALVPDMDLQTDVDSSGNQLLIGGLRLSNSTIETFTQSQSTMNNCFRCHNTSQRFPPAVNLDPLPGTNLNISHAFMNIYFWDQELKQAKKAK
;
A
#
# COMPACT_ATOMS: atom_id res chain seq x y z
N MET A 1 76.63 -52.36 -30.66
CA MET A 1 76.97 -52.60 -29.26
C MET A 1 75.93 -51.92 -28.40
N LEU A 2 75.38 -52.64 -27.41
CA LEU A 2 74.36 -52.17 -26.49
C LEU A 2 74.81 -50.90 -25.74
N ASN A 3 73.91 -49.94 -25.54
CA ASN A 3 73.55 -49.54 -24.17
C ASN A 3 72.30 -48.65 -24.08
N LYS A 4 71.59 -48.91 -22.97
CA LYS A 4 70.40 -48.30 -22.37
C LYS A 4 70.28 -46.76 -22.48
N ILE A 5 69.06 -46.22 -22.35
CA ILE A 5 68.65 -45.26 -21.30
C ILE A 5 67.13 -44.93 -21.37
N HIS A 6 66.45 -45.22 -20.25
CA HIS A 6 65.31 -44.59 -19.57
C HIS A 6 64.00 -44.21 -20.30
N CYS A 7 62.93 -44.93 -19.93
CA CYS A 7 61.55 -44.45 -19.93
C CYS A 7 61.33 -43.43 -18.81
N ALA A 8 60.84 -42.23 -19.15
CA ALA A 8 60.17 -41.34 -18.21
C ALA A 8 58.70 -41.24 -18.62
N TRP A 9 57.82 -41.61 -17.69
CA TRP A 9 56.36 -41.46 -17.80
C TRP A 9 55.99 -39.99 -17.64
N LEU A 10 55.28 -39.41 -18.61
CA LEU A 10 54.53 -38.17 -18.45
C LEU A 10 53.04 -38.48 -18.63
N GLY A 11 52.32 -38.42 -17.51
CA GLY A 11 50.86 -38.53 -17.49
C GLY A 11 50.24 -37.29 -18.12
N LEU A 12 49.46 -37.50 -19.17
CA LEU A 12 48.65 -36.49 -19.83
C LEU A 12 47.32 -36.37 -19.05
N LEU A 13 47.19 -35.37 -18.19
CA LEU A 13 45.88 -34.96 -17.65
C LEU A 13 45.11 -34.26 -18.77
N CYS A 14 44.12 -34.94 -19.33
CA CYS A 14 43.13 -34.34 -20.21
C CYS A 14 42.07 -33.66 -19.33
N THR A 15 42.24 -32.36 -19.06
CA THR A 15 41.23 -31.55 -18.36
C THR A 15 40.04 -31.33 -19.30
N LEU A 16 38.91 -31.97 -19.00
CA LEU A 16 37.60 -31.61 -19.54
C LEU A 16 37.24 -30.22 -19.01
N THR A 17 37.41 -29.18 -19.82
CA THR A 17 36.82 -27.86 -19.55
C THR A 17 35.32 -27.96 -19.80
N ALA A 18 34.54 -28.00 -18.71
CA ALA A 18 33.10 -27.77 -18.79
C ALA A 18 32.87 -26.36 -19.36
N PRO A 19 31.92 -26.15 -20.29
CA PRO A 19 31.57 -24.82 -20.72
C PRO A 19 31.06 -24.04 -19.50
N VAL A 20 31.69 -22.92 -19.22
CA VAL A 20 31.15 -21.92 -18.29
C VAL A 20 29.85 -21.45 -18.92
N ALA A 21 28.71 -21.85 -18.33
CA ALA A 21 27.44 -21.22 -18.62
C ALA A 21 27.56 -19.76 -18.19
N TYR A 22 27.71 -18.86 -19.16
CA TYR A 22 27.42 -17.45 -18.92
C TYR A 22 25.94 -17.42 -18.53
N ALA A 23 25.64 -17.06 -17.28
CA ALA A 23 24.30 -16.64 -16.93
C ALA A 23 23.98 -15.45 -17.85
N ASP A 24 23.01 -15.62 -18.75
CA ASP A 24 22.51 -14.50 -19.54
C ASP A 24 22.06 -13.43 -18.54
N SER A 25 22.70 -12.26 -18.58
CA SER A 25 22.30 -11.12 -17.76
C SER A 25 20.86 -10.78 -18.12
N GLU A 26 19.97 -10.70 -17.12
CA GLU A 26 18.59 -10.27 -17.32
C GLU A 26 18.54 -8.94 -18.10
N PRO A 27 17.60 -8.78 -19.04
CA PRO A 27 17.50 -7.55 -19.78
C PRO A 27 17.21 -6.38 -18.83
N PRO A 28 17.80 -5.18 -19.08
CA PRO A 28 17.51 -4.00 -18.29
C PRO A 28 16.01 -3.65 -18.40
N ALA A 29 15.50 -2.95 -17.40
CA ALA A 29 14.12 -2.46 -17.41
C ALA A 29 13.85 -1.63 -18.68
N SER A 30 12.63 -1.75 -19.22
CA SER A 30 12.27 -1.08 -20.45
C SER A 30 10.79 -0.76 -20.52
N ASP A 31 10.45 0.51 -20.76
CA ASP A 31 9.08 0.95 -21.04
C ASP A 31 8.48 0.33 -22.33
N LYS A 32 9.34 -0.23 -23.20
CA LYS A 32 8.87 -0.93 -24.41
C LYS A 32 8.41 -2.34 -24.10
N GLN A 33 9.09 -3.02 -23.19
CA GLN A 33 8.88 -4.41 -22.80
C GLN A 33 9.26 -4.56 -21.33
N CYS A 34 8.33 -4.23 -20.43
CA CYS A 34 8.56 -4.39 -19.00
C CYS A 34 8.27 -5.84 -18.59
N VAL A 35 9.29 -6.53 -18.08
CA VAL A 35 9.20 -7.94 -17.68
C VAL A 35 9.80 -8.13 -16.30
N ALA A 36 9.25 -9.10 -15.58
CA ALA A 36 9.76 -9.52 -14.29
C ALA A 36 11.09 -10.27 -14.45
N GLU A 37 12.05 -10.02 -13.56
CA GLU A 37 13.31 -10.77 -13.54
C GLU A 37 13.06 -12.26 -13.27
N THR A 38 13.93 -13.13 -13.78
CA THR A 38 13.81 -14.56 -13.51
C THR A 38 14.13 -14.93 -12.06
N ASN A 39 15.04 -14.20 -11.41
CA ASN A 39 15.46 -14.43 -10.02
C ASN A 39 14.37 -14.13 -8.97
N TRP A 40 13.24 -13.51 -9.36
CA TRP A 40 12.07 -13.37 -8.50
C TRP A 40 11.33 -14.70 -8.30
N PHE A 41 11.63 -15.70 -9.12
CA PHE A 41 10.92 -16.98 -9.14
C PHE A 41 11.86 -18.14 -8.81
N PRO A 42 11.39 -19.12 -8.01
CA PRO A 42 10.03 -19.22 -7.47
C PRO A 42 9.78 -18.18 -6.36
N HIS A 43 8.50 -17.84 -6.10
CA HIS A 43 8.10 -16.69 -5.26
C HIS A 43 8.80 -16.68 -3.89
N GLU A 44 8.96 -17.86 -3.28
CA GLU A 44 9.67 -18.06 -2.00
C GLU A 44 11.15 -17.62 -2.00
N GLN A 45 11.74 -17.32 -3.16
CA GLN A 45 13.12 -16.88 -3.33
C GLN A 45 13.25 -15.43 -3.83
N THR A 46 12.14 -14.70 -4.02
CA THR A 46 12.17 -13.29 -4.42
C THR A 46 13.14 -12.48 -3.53
N PRO A 47 14.17 -11.84 -4.11
CA PRO A 47 15.10 -11.04 -3.33
C PRO A 47 14.46 -9.72 -2.88
N PHE A 48 14.90 -9.19 -1.74
CA PHE A 48 14.52 -7.85 -1.30
C PHE A 48 14.95 -6.80 -2.36
N PRO A 49 14.05 -5.91 -2.82
CA PRO A 49 14.42 -4.84 -3.73
C PRO A 49 15.14 -3.71 -2.98
N ASP A 50 16.46 -3.85 -2.79
CA ASP A 50 17.27 -2.84 -2.11
C ASP A 50 17.22 -1.51 -2.85
N GLY A 51 16.65 -0.49 -2.20
CA GLY A 51 16.52 0.85 -2.72
C GLY A 51 17.85 1.54 -2.99
N ASN A 52 18.98 1.07 -2.45
CA ASN A 52 20.31 1.60 -2.78
C ASN A 52 20.74 1.22 -4.22
N GLU A 53 20.27 0.08 -4.71
CA GLU A 53 20.56 -0.45 -6.05
C GLU A 53 19.49 -0.04 -7.08
N PHE A 54 18.53 0.81 -6.69
CA PHE A 54 17.45 1.27 -7.54
C PHE A 54 17.97 2.13 -8.72
N SER A 55 17.41 1.89 -9.90
CA SER A 55 17.53 2.74 -11.09
C SER A 55 16.22 3.47 -11.33
N ASP A 56 16.27 4.73 -11.75
CA ASP A 56 15.13 5.59 -12.08
C ASP A 56 15.05 5.90 -13.60
N ASP A 57 15.75 5.11 -14.43
CA ASP A 57 15.86 5.33 -15.88
C ASP A 57 14.52 5.21 -16.62
N THR A 58 13.61 4.35 -16.17
CA THR A 58 12.35 4.03 -16.87
C THR A 58 11.17 3.89 -15.91
N SER A 59 9.94 4.04 -16.39
CA SER A 59 8.75 3.72 -15.57
C SER A 59 8.71 2.25 -15.16
N CYS A 60 9.28 1.37 -15.99
CA CYS A 60 9.42 -0.05 -15.66
C CYS A 60 10.24 -0.31 -14.38
N ASP A 61 11.24 0.51 -14.07
CA ASP A 61 12.03 0.33 -12.85
C ASP A 61 11.19 0.52 -11.59
N PHE A 62 10.35 1.56 -11.56
CA PHE A 62 9.44 1.85 -10.45
C PHE A 62 8.43 0.72 -10.23
N HIS A 63 7.82 0.23 -11.31
CA HIS A 63 6.88 -0.88 -11.22
C HIS A 63 7.56 -2.22 -10.89
N ARG A 64 8.80 -2.44 -11.35
CA ARG A 64 9.58 -3.62 -10.97
C ARG A 64 9.89 -3.61 -9.48
N TRP A 65 10.29 -2.46 -8.93
CA TRP A 65 10.45 -2.30 -7.49
C TRP A 65 9.15 -2.61 -6.74
N SER A 66 8.01 -2.08 -7.19
CA SER A 66 6.70 -2.33 -6.57
C SER A 66 6.33 -3.80 -6.53
N TRP A 67 6.44 -4.50 -7.66
CA TRP A 67 6.12 -5.93 -7.77
C TRP A 67 7.09 -6.81 -6.98
N GLN A 68 8.39 -6.52 -7.07
CA GLN A 68 9.40 -7.26 -6.32
C GLN A 68 9.20 -7.07 -4.81
N MET A 69 8.86 -5.87 -4.36
CA MET A 69 8.55 -5.58 -2.96
C MET A 69 7.30 -6.33 -2.52
N PHE A 70 6.22 -6.32 -3.32
CA PHE A 70 5.01 -7.08 -3.05
C PHE A 70 5.34 -8.57 -2.84
N LEU A 71 6.02 -9.19 -3.79
CA LEU A 71 6.42 -10.59 -3.71
C LEU A 71 7.29 -10.85 -2.47
N TRP A 72 8.31 -10.03 -2.20
CA TRP A 72 9.16 -10.20 -1.02
C TRP A 72 8.38 -10.07 0.31
N LEU A 73 7.41 -9.16 0.39
CA LEU A 73 6.53 -8.97 1.56
C LEU A 73 5.56 -10.13 1.76
N THR A 74 5.17 -10.80 0.67
CA THR A 74 4.19 -11.90 0.68
C THR A 74 4.80 -13.28 0.81
N GLN A 75 6.13 -13.37 0.84
CA GLN A 75 6.84 -14.60 1.17
C GLN A 75 6.41 -15.14 2.54
N GLU A 76 6.28 -16.46 2.63
CA GLU A 76 6.01 -17.12 3.89
C GLU A 76 7.25 -17.10 4.79
N GLU A 77 7.12 -16.45 5.94
CA GLU A 77 8.06 -16.51 7.05
C GLU A 77 7.32 -16.95 8.31
N ASN A 78 7.75 -18.07 8.90
CA ASN A 78 7.11 -18.65 10.09
C ASN A 78 5.59 -18.93 9.90
N GLY A 79 5.19 -19.40 8.73
CA GLY A 79 3.80 -19.78 8.43
C GLY A 79 2.85 -18.62 8.11
N LYS A 80 3.37 -17.40 7.94
CA LYS A 80 2.60 -16.21 7.55
C LYS A 80 3.41 -15.31 6.61
N PRO A 81 2.77 -14.44 5.80
CA PRO A 81 3.46 -13.43 5.03
C PRO A 81 4.38 -12.57 5.89
N ARG A 82 5.59 -12.30 5.39
CA ARG A 82 6.62 -11.50 6.05
C ARG A 82 6.07 -10.20 6.65
N PHE A 83 5.24 -9.46 5.92
CA PHE A 83 4.72 -8.17 6.38
C PHE A 83 3.88 -8.27 7.68
N LEU A 84 3.26 -9.42 7.96
CA LEU A 84 2.53 -9.66 9.22
C LEU A 84 3.46 -9.88 10.43
N GLY A 85 4.78 -9.93 10.22
CA GLY A 85 5.79 -9.93 11.25
C GLY A 85 6.38 -8.56 11.55
N PHE A 86 5.98 -7.51 10.81
CA PHE A 86 6.48 -6.15 11.01
C PHE A 86 5.72 -5.42 12.10
N ASP A 87 6.40 -4.43 12.69
CA ASP A 87 5.81 -3.56 13.70
C ASP A 87 4.70 -2.71 13.10
N THR A 88 3.74 -2.34 13.93
CA THR A 88 2.74 -1.31 13.64
C THR A 88 3.19 0.04 14.22
N PRO A 89 2.62 1.17 13.77
CA PRO A 89 2.87 2.46 14.40
C PRO A 89 2.52 2.51 15.90
N TYR A 90 1.62 1.63 16.37
CA TYR A 90 1.24 1.49 17.77
C TYR A 90 2.35 0.86 18.62
N ASP A 91 3.07 -0.13 18.07
CA ASP A 91 4.15 -0.85 18.77
C ASP A 91 5.31 0.08 19.13
N LEU A 92 5.61 1.05 18.27
CA LEU A 92 6.60 2.11 18.52
C LEU A 92 6.31 2.95 19.77
N LEU A 93 5.03 3.10 20.13
CA LEU A 93 4.61 3.86 21.30
C LEU A 93 4.39 2.97 22.54
N GLY A 94 4.68 1.66 22.44
CA GLY A 94 4.51 0.70 23.53
C GLY A 94 3.04 0.47 23.89
N ILE A 95 2.14 0.54 22.92
CA ILE A 95 0.70 0.48 23.13
C ILE A 95 0.27 -0.97 22.95
N SER A 96 0.47 -1.74 24.01
CA SER A 96 -0.01 -3.12 24.13
C SER A 96 -1.52 -3.11 24.29
N ASP A 97 -2.25 -3.40 23.20
CA ASP A 97 -3.64 -3.89 23.13
C ASP A 97 -4.33 -3.58 21.77
N ARG A 98 -3.62 -2.96 20.81
CA ARG A 98 -4.19 -2.56 19.51
C ARG A 98 -3.69 -3.33 18.29
N GLU A 99 -3.38 -4.61 18.44
CA GLU A 99 -3.30 -5.57 17.30
C GLU A 99 -4.66 -5.82 16.60
N HIS A 100 -5.61 -4.90 16.73
CA HIS A 100 -6.95 -5.07 16.22
C HIS A 100 -7.11 -4.21 14.99
N LEU A 101 -7.20 -4.87 13.84
CA LEU A 101 -7.58 -4.25 12.58
C LEU A 101 -8.84 -3.39 12.81
N MET A 102 -8.84 -2.18 12.26
CA MET A 102 -9.92 -1.21 12.49
C MET A 102 -10.65 -0.92 11.18
N PRO A 103 -11.98 -0.79 11.19
CA PRO A 103 -12.69 -0.28 10.04
C PRO A 103 -12.42 1.21 9.91
N ARG A 104 -12.48 1.73 8.68
CA ARG A 104 -12.36 3.18 8.47
C ARG A 104 -13.62 3.87 8.99
N MET A 105 -13.44 4.85 9.87
CA MET A 105 -14.54 5.56 10.52
C MET A 105 -14.78 6.95 9.93
N THR A 106 -16.02 7.44 10.03
CA THR A 106 -16.33 8.87 9.85
C THR A 106 -15.56 9.72 10.86
N LYS A 107 -14.90 10.79 10.39
CA LYS A 107 -14.17 11.72 11.28
C LYS A 107 -15.10 12.26 12.38
N THR A 108 -14.77 12.04 13.64
CA THR A 108 -15.46 12.65 14.78
C THR A 108 -14.68 13.87 15.26
N MET A 109 -15.39 14.98 15.51
CA MET A 109 -14.82 16.15 16.18
C MET A 109 -14.61 15.94 17.69
N THR A 110 -15.12 14.83 18.22
CA THR A 110 -14.88 14.37 19.58
C THR A 110 -13.73 13.37 19.53
N ALA A 111 -12.60 13.72 20.16
CA ALA A 111 -11.46 12.85 20.35
C ALA A 111 -11.89 11.61 21.15
N HIS A 112 -12.07 10.48 20.47
CA HIS A 112 -11.84 9.20 21.11
C HIS A 112 -10.34 8.95 21.07
N SER A 113 -9.77 8.32 22.11
CA SER A 113 -8.33 8.11 22.18
C SER A 113 -7.85 7.30 21.00
N MET A 114 -6.85 7.82 20.29
CA MET A 114 -6.03 7.11 19.31
C MET A 114 -6.75 6.54 18.08
N ASP A 115 -7.82 7.18 17.61
CA ASP A 115 -8.34 6.88 16.27
C ASP A 115 -7.21 7.12 15.24
N GLU A 116 -7.19 6.37 14.13
CA GLU A 116 -6.30 6.70 13.01
C GLU A 116 -6.81 7.99 12.34
N TYR A 117 -6.51 9.13 12.96
CA TYR A 117 -7.06 10.45 12.66
C TYR A 117 -6.80 10.90 11.21
N LEU A 118 -5.85 10.24 10.56
CA LEU A 118 -5.31 10.57 9.24
C LEU A 118 -5.36 9.37 8.28
N GLN A 119 -6.36 8.49 8.40
CA GLN A 119 -6.67 7.57 7.30
C GLN A 119 -6.96 8.38 6.03
N ALA A 120 -6.26 8.06 4.93
CA ALA A 120 -6.51 8.68 3.63
C ALA A 120 -8.01 8.71 3.27
N GLY A 121 -8.52 9.81 2.75
CA GLY A 121 -9.61 9.79 1.77
C GLY A 121 -11.08 9.79 2.22
N THR A 122 -11.58 8.90 3.10
CA THR A 122 -13.06 8.73 3.14
C THR A 122 -13.73 8.79 4.51
N GLU A 123 -14.72 9.67 4.61
CA GLU A 123 -15.70 9.73 5.69
C GLU A 123 -16.75 8.60 5.56
N GLY A 124 -16.33 7.33 5.47
CA GLY A 124 -17.26 6.22 5.21
C GLY A 124 -16.70 4.83 5.51
N ILE A 125 -17.56 3.95 5.99
CA ILE A 125 -17.28 2.52 6.21
C ILE A 125 -17.54 1.79 4.90
N LEU A 126 -16.54 1.09 4.37
CA LEU A 126 -16.74 0.18 3.24
C LEU A 126 -17.47 -1.08 3.74
N VAL A 127 -18.63 -1.36 3.15
CA VAL A 127 -19.50 -2.48 3.52
C VAL A 127 -19.52 -3.51 2.39
N ASP A 128 -19.14 -4.74 2.68
CA ASP A 128 -19.14 -5.84 1.72
C ASP A 128 -20.56 -6.33 1.37
N GLN A 129 -20.66 -7.30 0.45
CA GLN A 129 -21.96 -7.82 0.00
C GLN A 129 -22.72 -8.61 1.09
N ASP A 130 -22.06 -8.98 2.18
CA ASP A 130 -22.64 -9.68 3.33
C ASP A 130 -22.98 -8.69 4.47
N GLY A 131 -22.91 -7.38 4.22
CA GLY A 131 -23.19 -6.36 5.23
C GLY A 131 -22.08 -6.19 6.27
N ARG A 132 -20.86 -6.69 6.03
CA ARG A 132 -19.74 -6.55 6.98
C ARG A 132 -18.87 -5.36 6.63
N ALA A 133 -18.31 -4.72 7.66
CA ALA A 133 -17.27 -3.73 7.46
C ALA A 133 -15.98 -4.37 6.91
N VAL A 134 -15.28 -3.64 6.04
CA VAL A 134 -13.88 -3.91 5.69
C VAL A 134 -12.96 -3.24 6.69
N TYR A 135 -11.93 -3.98 7.11
CA TYR A 135 -10.98 -3.58 8.15
C TYR A 135 -9.59 -3.31 7.56
N TYR A 136 -8.78 -2.51 8.24
CA TYR A 136 -7.47 -2.09 7.78
C TYR A 136 -6.38 -2.30 8.84
N SER A 137 -5.17 -2.58 8.38
CA SER A 137 -3.94 -2.51 9.19
C SER A 137 -2.92 -1.59 8.55
N GLN A 138 -2.03 -1.06 9.38
CA GLN A 138 -0.81 -0.40 8.97
C GLN A 138 0.40 -1.11 9.56
N TYR A 139 1.46 -1.23 8.78
CA TYR A 139 2.73 -1.81 9.18
C TYR A 139 3.88 -0.92 8.74
N ILE A 140 4.99 -1.00 9.44
CA ILE A 140 6.23 -0.27 9.16
C ILE A 140 7.40 -1.24 9.26
N ASN A 141 8.32 -1.16 8.31
CA ASN A 141 9.44 -2.10 8.27
C ASN A 141 10.49 -1.79 9.36
N PRO A 142 11.45 -2.71 9.62
CA PRO A 142 12.50 -2.50 10.61
C PRO A 142 13.32 -1.22 10.40
N GLU A 143 13.56 -0.80 9.16
CA GLU A 143 14.30 0.45 8.88
C GLU A 143 13.53 1.70 9.32
N PHE A 144 12.20 1.72 9.13
CA PHE A 144 11.35 2.78 9.66
C PHE A 144 11.48 2.84 11.18
N VAL A 145 11.37 1.68 11.84
CA VAL A 145 11.42 1.56 13.31
C VAL A 145 12.76 2.04 13.85
N ASN A 146 13.86 1.62 13.23
CA ASN A 146 15.22 2.04 13.60
C ASN A 146 15.38 3.56 13.45
N PHE A 147 14.98 4.12 12.31
CA PHE A 147 15.05 5.56 12.07
C PHE A 147 14.28 6.36 13.14
N MET A 148 13.05 5.94 13.47
CA MET A 148 12.24 6.59 14.49
C MET A 148 12.86 6.53 15.88
N LYS A 149 13.45 5.38 16.25
CA LYS A 149 14.08 5.19 17.57
C LYS A 149 15.42 5.93 17.69
N ASP A 150 16.29 5.79 16.70
CA ASP A 150 17.63 6.38 16.70
C ASP A 150 17.59 7.90 16.67
N SER A 151 16.53 8.47 16.06
CA SER A 151 16.29 9.91 15.98
C SER A 151 15.35 10.45 17.07
N ASP A 152 14.92 9.64 18.04
CA ASP A 152 13.95 9.98 19.11
C ASP A 152 12.65 10.63 18.57
N LEU A 153 12.15 10.15 17.43
CA LEU A 153 10.98 10.72 16.73
C LEU A 153 9.64 10.18 17.24
N THR A 154 9.65 9.27 18.21
CA THR A 154 8.44 8.93 18.98
C THR A 154 8.10 9.98 20.03
N ASN A 155 8.99 10.95 20.27
CA ASN A 155 8.78 12.08 21.16
C ASN A 155 8.40 13.34 20.37
N TYR A 156 7.17 13.81 20.53
CA TYR A 156 6.65 14.96 19.77
C TYR A 156 7.47 16.24 19.95
N LYS A 157 8.15 16.43 21.10
CA LYS A 157 9.02 17.60 21.32
C LYS A 157 10.31 17.53 20.50
N THR A 158 10.85 16.34 20.31
CA THR A 158 12.01 16.12 19.44
C THR A 158 11.62 16.36 17.99
N VAL A 159 10.44 15.88 17.57
CA VAL A 159 9.86 16.17 16.25
C VAL A 159 9.67 17.68 16.03
N GLN A 160 9.13 18.43 17.01
CA GLN A 160 9.00 19.88 16.89
C GLN A 160 10.33 20.60 16.71
N LYS A 161 11.37 20.14 17.43
CA LYS A 161 12.72 20.70 17.30
C LYS A 161 13.30 20.39 15.91
N LEU A 162 13.20 19.13 15.47
CA LEU A 162 13.66 18.71 14.14
C LEU A 162 12.95 19.51 13.04
N ALA A 163 11.62 19.61 13.07
CA ALA A 163 10.86 20.32 12.06
C ALA A 163 11.18 21.83 12.00
N LYS A 164 11.70 22.42 13.10
CA LYS A 164 12.14 23.81 13.13
C LYS A 164 13.57 24.00 12.62
N GLU A 165 14.46 23.08 12.96
CA GLU A 165 15.90 23.21 12.70
C GLU A 165 16.32 22.58 11.36
N HIS A 166 15.65 21.49 10.96
CA HIS A 166 15.95 20.63 9.82
C HIS A 166 14.67 20.10 9.13
N PRO A 167 13.75 20.97 8.67
CA PRO A 167 12.49 20.55 8.05
C PRO A 167 12.69 19.66 6.81
N GLU A 168 13.83 19.76 6.13
CA GLU A 168 14.23 18.97 4.96
C GLU A 168 14.57 17.50 5.24
N THR A 169 14.66 17.10 6.52
CA THR A 169 14.99 15.72 6.90
C THR A 169 14.03 14.73 6.26
N THR A 170 14.56 13.75 5.53
CA THR A 170 13.79 12.70 4.85
C THR A 170 13.97 11.35 5.53
N PHE A 171 13.06 10.42 5.25
CA PHE A 171 13.28 9.02 5.62
C PHE A 171 14.50 8.47 4.84
N PRO A 172 15.34 7.62 5.47
CA PRO A 172 16.43 6.96 4.77
C PRO A 172 15.92 5.95 3.73
N ILE A 173 16.79 5.61 2.77
CA ILE A 173 16.55 4.55 1.79
C ILE A 173 16.18 3.24 2.52
N ASN A 174 15.30 2.45 1.92
CA ASN A 174 14.73 1.21 2.44
C ASN A 174 13.71 1.38 3.57
N VAL A 175 13.44 2.59 4.06
CA VAL A 175 12.25 2.82 4.89
C VAL A 175 11.00 2.54 4.07
N ALA A 176 10.08 1.77 4.65
CA ALA A 176 8.81 1.46 4.01
C ALA A 176 7.65 1.41 5.01
N GLU A 177 6.48 1.85 4.54
CA GLU A 177 5.21 1.72 5.23
C GLU A 177 4.18 1.01 4.35
N PHE A 178 3.29 0.26 4.99
CA PHE A 178 2.33 -0.60 4.33
C PHE A 178 0.95 -0.42 4.92
N LYS A 179 -0.07 -0.60 4.08
CA LYS A 179 -1.45 -0.63 4.53
C LYS A 179 -2.21 -1.75 3.85
N ALA A 180 -2.87 -2.59 4.63
CA ALA A 180 -3.68 -3.69 4.12
C ALA A 180 -5.17 -3.44 4.38
N SER A 181 -6.02 -4.01 3.52
CA SER A 181 -7.48 -4.05 3.67
C SER A 181 -7.96 -5.48 3.68
N TRP A 182 -8.90 -5.78 4.58
CA TRP A 182 -9.31 -7.12 4.96
C TRP A 182 -10.83 -7.25 5.00
N LYS A 183 -11.35 -8.25 4.28
CA LYS A 183 -12.77 -8.66 4.35
C LYS A 183 -12.94 -9.72 5.44
N ILE A 184 -14.04 -9.65 6.21
CA ILE A 184 -14.47 -10.77 7.06
C ILE A 184 -15.04 -11.89 6.18
N VAL A 185 -14.43 -13.06 6.27
CA VAL A 185 -14.89 -14.27 5.57
C VAL A 185 -16.15 -14.81 6.21
N GLN A 186 -17.21 -14.99 5.43
CA GLN A 186 -18.47 -15.56 5.90
C GLN A 186 -18.46 -17.10 5.91
N PRO A 187 -19.33 -17.74 6.71
CA PRO A 187 -19.50 -19.18 6.67
C PRO A 187 -19.81 -19.69 5.24
N ASN A 188 -19.04 -20.67 4.77
CA ASN A 188 -19.15 -21.29 3.45
C ASN A 188 -18.75 -20.41 2.25
N GLU A 189 -18.15 -19.24 2.48
CA GLU A 189 -17.58 -18.42 1.40
C GLU A 189 -16.36 -19.13 0.77
N ASP A 190 -16.26 -19.13 -0.57
CA ASP A 190 -15.09 -19.65 -1.27
C ASP A 190 -13.95 -18.63 -1.22
N VAL A 191 -12.94 -18.97 -0.41
CA VAL A 191 -11.74 -18.15 -0.21
C VAL A 191 -10.48 -18.78 -0.79
N SER A 192 -10.60 -19.80 -1.63
CA SER A 192 -9.45 -20.53 -2.19
C SER A 192 -8.47 -19.66 -2.99
N GLY A 193 -8.94 -18.52 -3.52
CA GLY A 193 -8.12 -17.54 -4.23
C GLY A 193 -7.44 -16.49 -3.36
N PHE A 194 -7.81 -16.37 -2.08
CA PHE A 194 -7.35 -15.30 -1.20
C PHE A 194 -6.27 -15.81 -0.23
N TYR A 195 -5.34 -14.92 0.14
CA TYR A 195 -4.62 -15.12 1.39
C TYR A 195 -5.61 -14.90 2.55
N THR A 196 -5.66 -15.86 3.49
CA THR A 196 -6.53 -15.77 4.67
C THR A 196 -5.78 -16.00 5.97
N MET A 197 -6.27 -15.38 7.04
CA MET A 197 -5.75 -15.57 8.40
C MET A 197 -6.89 -15.51 9.42
N ASP A 198 -6.74 -16.22 10.53
CA ASP A 198 -7.59 -16.02 11.70
C ASP A 198 -6.99 -14.89 12.54
N SER A 199 -7.81 -13.90 12.93
CA SER A 199 -7.40 -12.74 13.71
C SER A 199 -8.57 -12.20 14.52
N SER A 200 -8.32 -11.18 15.32
CA SER A 200 -9.36 -10.40 15.99
C SER A 200 -9.59 -9.04 15.32
N VAL A 201 -10.83 -8.56 15.37
CA VAL A 201 -11.24 -7.21 14.96
C VAL A 201 -12.14 -6.60 16.01
N TYR A 202 -12.16 -5.28 16.13
CA TYR A 202 -13.13 -4.64 17.02
C TYR A 202 -14.55 -4.70 16.44
N ALA A 203 -15.52 -4.88 17.34
CA ALA A 203 -16.92 -4.68 17.02
C ALA A 203 -17.22 -3.19 16.77
N LEU A 204 -18.36 -2.94 16.15
CA LEU A 204 -18.96 -1.63 15.98
C LEU A 204 -20.14 -1.46 16.94
N LYS A 205 -20.43 -0.22 17.33
CA LYS A 205 -21.62 0.16 18.10
C LYS A 205 -22.20 1.48 17.63
N ASN A 206 -23.48 1.70 17.89
CA ASN A 206 -24.11 3.01 17.71
C ASN A 206 -23.83 3.87 18.95
N SER A 207 -23.30 5.07 18.75
CA SER A 207 -23.05 6.04 19.81
C SER A 207 -23.23 7.46 19.28
N GLY A 208 -24.03 8.27 19.98
CA GLY A 208 -24.23 9.68 19.61
C GLY A 208 -24.78 9.89 18.19
N GLY A 209 -25.60 8.96 17.68
CA GLY A 209 -26.15 9.01 16.32
C GLY A 209 -25.13 8.68 15.22
N LYS A 210 -23.99 8.08 15.57
CA LYS A 210 -22.96 7.62 14.65
C LYS A 210 -22.62 6.16 14.94
N ILE A 211 -22.04 5.50 13.94
CA ILE A 211 -21.39 4.21 14.11
C ILE A 211 -19.94 4.47 14.54
N VAL A 212 -19.52 3.87 15.65
CA VAL A 212 -18.17 3.99 16.22
C VAL A 212 -17.58 2.61 16.50
N VAL A 213 -16.26 2.54 16.65
CA VAL A 213 -15.57 1.32 17.13
C VAL A 213 -15.93 1.08 18.59
N ASP A 214 -16.21 -0.18 18.94
CA ASP A 214 -16.35 -0.66 20.31
C ASP A 214 -15.05 -1.33 20.77
N ASP A 215 -14.14 -0.52 21.31
CA ASP A 215 -12.84 -0.95 21.85
C ASP A 215 -12.96 -1.95 23.03
N SER A 216 -14.14 -2.06 23.64
CA SER A 216 -14.41 -3.02 24.71
C SER A 216 -14.77 -4.43 24.23
N LYS A 217 -15.04 -4.61 22.93
CA LYS A 217 -15.53 -5.86 22.36
C LYS A 217 -14.75 -6.25 21.12
N SER A 218 -14.01 -7.35 21.24
CA SER A 218 -13.24 -7.96 20.15
C SER A 218 -13.97 -9.18 19.59
N LEU A 219 -13.91 -9.35 18.26
CA LEU A 219 -14.51 -10.44 17.50
C LEU A 219 -13.40 -11.27 16.86
N ASN A 220 -13.35 -12.58 17.17
CA ASN A 220 -12.48 -13.51 16.46
C ASN A 220 -13.11 -13.85 15.11
N VAL A 221 -12.40 -13.59 14.03
CA VAL A 221 -12.88 -13.72 12.66
C VAL A 221 -11.81 -14.30 11.76
N LYS A 222 -12.24 -14.91 10.66
CA LYS A 222 -11.36 -15.20 9.53
C LYS A 222 -11.38 -14.01 8.58
N LEU A 223 -10.20 -13.60 8.13
CA LEU A 223 -10.01 -12.47 7.25
C LEU A 223 -9.41 -12.89 5.92
N ALA A 224 -9.79 -12.20 4.85
CA ALA A 224 -9.19 -12.33 3.53
C ALA A 224 -8.55 -11.00 3.12
N LEU A 225 -7.28 -11.04 2.66
CA LEU A 225 -6.60 -9.85 2.15
C LEU A 225 -7.22 -9.44 0.82
N VAL A 226 -7.73 -8.22 0.71
CA VAL A 226 -8.39 -7.73 -0.49
C VAL A 226 -7.62 -6.61 -1.19
N GLY A 227 -6.79 -5.85 -0.48
CA GLY A 227 -5.95 -4.82 -1.09
C GLY A 227 -4.78 -4.44 -0.21
N PHE A 228 -3.70 -3.97 -0.84
CA PHE A 228 -2.43 -3.72 -0.17
C PHE A 228 -1.72 -2.53 -0.79
N HIS A 229 -1.37 -1.54 0.03
CA HIS A 229 -0.57 -0.40 -0.35
C HIS A 229 0.84 -0.56 0.19
N ILE A 230 1.81 -0.18 -0.64
CA ILE A 230 3.24 -0.24 -0.36
C ILE A 230 3.80 1.15 -0.65
N ALA A 231 4.45 1.75 0.34
CA ALA A 231 5.22 2.97 0.16
C ALA A 231 6.64 2.74 0.63
N GLY A 232 7.64 3.06 -0.19
CA GLY A 232 9.04 2.85 0.20
C GLY A 232 10.02 3.83 -0.43
N VAL A 233 11.03 4.20 0.34
CA VAL A 233 12.11 5.10 -0.08
C VAL A 233 13.14 4.32 -0.88
N VAL A 234 13.42 4.80 -2.08
CA VAL A 234 14.52 4.33 -2.92
C VAL A 234 15.51 5.46 -3.16
N LYS A 235 16.69 5.13 -3.67
CA LYS A 235 17.71 6.11 -4.07
C LYS A 235 17.07 7.19 -4.95
N ASN A 236 17.43 8.45 -4.67
CA ASN A 236 16.94 9.65 -5.35
C ASN A 236 15.44 9.98 -5.18
N HIS A 237 14.63 9.14 -4.54
CA HIS A 237 13.18 9.35 -4.41
C HIS A 237 12.73 9.36 -2.93
N PRO A 238 13.08 10.43 -2.17
CA PRO A 238 12.70 10.56 -0.76
C PRO A 238 11.19 10.70 -0.54
N GLU A 239 10.42 11.04 -1.57
CA GLU A 239 8.96 11.08 -1.54
C GLU A 239 8.30 9.71 -1.49
N MET A 240 9.09 8.63 -1.62
CA MET A 240 8.67 7.24 -1.74
C MET A 240 7.98 6.90 -3.08
N ILE A 241 8.13 5.64 -3.50
CA ILE A 241 7.26 5.04 -4.51
C ILE A 241 5.99 4.57 -3.81
N TRP A 242 4.81 5.00 -4.27
CA TRP A 242 3.52 4.62 -3.69
C TRP A 242 2.79 3.67 -4.64
N ALA A 243 2.70 2.39 -4.27
CA ALA A 243 2.12 1.33 -5.08
C ALA A 243 0.84 0.77 -4.45
N THR A 244 -0.08 0.37 -5.32
CA THR A 244 -1.36 -0.23 -4.94
C THR A 244 -1.52 -1.60 -5.58
N PHE A 245 -1.83 -2.60 -4.77
CA PHE A 245 -2.18 -3.95 -5.18
C PHE A 245 -3.60 -4.31 -4.75
N GLU A 246 -4.27 -5.10 -5.57
CA GLU A 246 -5.63 -5.57 -5.31
C GLU A 246 -5.79 -7.05 -5.64
N HIS A 247 -6.71 -7.71 -4.93
CA HIS A 247 -7.19 -9.01 -5.38
C HIS A 247 -8.04 -8.85 -6.66
N LYS A 248 -7.79 -9.70 -7.67
CA LYS A 248 -8.39 -9.58 -9.01
C LYS A 248 -9.92 -9.62 -9.02
N ASN A 249 -10.54 -10.27 -8.03
CA ASN A 249 -12.00 -10.40 -7.93
C ASN A 249 -12.68 -9.30 -7.11
N ASN A 250 -11.97 -8.25 -6.66
CA ASN A 250 -12.58 -7.21 -5.82
C ASN A 250 -13.78 -6.52 -6.48
N ALA A 251 -13.56 -5.98 -7.68
CA ALA A 251 -14.53 -5.13 -8.37
C ALA A 251 -14.30 -5.16 -9.89
N PRO A 252 -15.35 -4.94 -10.69
CA PRO A 252 -15.22 -4.78 -12.14
C PRO A 252 -14.60 -3.41 -12.49
N ASN A 253 -13.95 -3.36 -13.65
CA ASN A 253 -13.42 -2.12 -14.23
C ASN A 253 -14.54 -1.32 -14.91
N VAL A 254 -14.58 -0.01 -14.66
CA VAL A 254 -15.48 0.90 -15.37
C VAL A 254 -14.98 1.07 -16.81
N PRO A 255 -15.82 0.86 -17.84
CA PRO A 255 -15.38 1.01 -19.23
C PRO A 255 -15.06 2.47 -19.55
N SER A 256 -14.21 2.72 -20.55
CA SER A 256 -13.79 4.08 -20.92
C SER A 256 -14.93 4.99 -21.42
N LYS A 257 -16.05 4.39 -21.85
CA LYS A 257 -17.29 5.10 -22.23
C LYS A 257 -18.41 4.58 -21.34
N TYR A 258 -18.96 5.45 -20.51
CA TYR A 258 -20.02 5.11 -19.59
C TYR A 258 -20.98 6.29 -19.38
N SER A 259 -22.13 5.98 -18.81
CA SER A 259 -23.16 6.88 -18.33
C SER A 259 -23.61 6.42 -16.95
N PRO A 260 -24.36 7.24 -16.19
CA PRO A 260 -24.91 6.81 -14.89
C PRO A 260 -25.71 5.50 -14.96
N SER A 261 -26.40 5.21 -16.08
CA SER A 261 -27.19 3.99 -16.26
C SER A 261 -26.40 2.80 -16.82
N THR A 262 -25.11 2.95 -17.08
CA THR A 262 -24.28 1.87 -17.64
C THR A 262 -24.15 0.75 -16.60
N ILE A 263 -24.55 -0.47 -16.99
CA ILE A 263 -24.28 -1.66 -16.20
C ILE A 263 -22.80 -2.00 -16.32
N ILE A 264 -22.11 -2.07 -15.18
CA ILE A 264 -20.65 -2.24 -15.16
C ILE A 264 -20.24 -3.70 -15.37
N SER A 265 -20.97 -4.66 -14.78
CA SER A 265 -20.69 -6.08 -14.95
C SER A 265 -21.95 -6.94 -14.86
N ASP A 266 -21.94 -8.03 -15.63
CA ASP A 266 -22.97 -9.07 -15.63
C ASP A 266 -22.72 -10.18 -14.61
N LYS A 267 -21.56 -10.15 -13.95
CA LYS A 267 -21.09 -11.09 -12.93
C LYS A 267 -21.00 -10.40 -11.58
N ASP A 268 -21.22 -11.15 -10.51
CA ASP A 268 -20.87 -10.76 -9.14
C ASP A 268 -19.35 -10.73 -8.92
N TRP A 269 -18.92 -9.85 -8.03
CA TRP A 269 -17.55 -9.68 -7.55
C TRP A 269 -17.57 -9.56 -6.02
N THR A 270 -16.41 -9.60 -5.37
CA THR A 270 -16.32 -9.54 -3.89
C THR A 270 -17.04 -8.33 -3.29
N PHE A 271 -17.04 -7.19 -3.99
CA PHE A 271 -17.69 -5.96 -3.53
C PHE A 271 -18.69 -5.39 -4.54
N TYR A 272 -19.18 -6.18 -5.49
CA TYR A 272 -20.12 -5.72 -6.52
C TYR A 272 -21.15 -6.79 -6.85
N GLN A 273 -22.42 -6.41 -6.81
CA GLN A 273 -23.54 -7.22 -7.27
C GLN A 273 -23.73 -7.05 -8.78
N ALA A 274 -23.90 -8.17 -9.49
CA ALA A 274 -24.19 -8.19 -10.92
C ALA A 274 -25.35 -7.24 -11.27
N LYS A 275 -25.24 -6.59 -12.43
CA LYS A 275 -26.25 -5.67 -12.96
C LYS A 275 -26.43 -4.37 -12.17
N THR A 276 -25.50 -4.02 -11.27
CA THR A 276 -25.48 -2.69 -10.65
C THR A 276 -25.06 -1.59 -11.65
N PRO A 277 -25.85 -0.51 -11.82
CA PRO A 277 -25.49 0.60 -12.69
C PRO A 277 -24.40 1.49 -12.07
N PHE A 278 -23.62 2.17 -12.91
CA PHE A 278 -22.55 3.07 -12.47
C PHE A 278 -23.00 4.12 -11.44
N SER A 279 -24.23 4.64 -11.56
CA SER A 279 -24.79 5.62 -10.62
C SER A 279 -24.91 5.13 -9.18
N GLN A 280 -24.80 3.82 -8.95
CA GLN A 280 -24.85 3.19 -7.63
C GLN A 280 -23.47 2.75 -7.14
N CYS A 281 -22.43 2.87 -7.96
CA CYS A 281 -21.06 2.53 -7.58
C CYS A 281 -20.45 3.57 -6.61
N ASN A 282 -19.60 3.11 -5.70
CA ASN A 282 -18.72 3.91 -4.86
C ASN A 282 -19.44 5.00 -4.05
N LEU A 283 -20.72 4.78 -3.71
CA LEU A 283 -21.51 5.73 -2.94
C LEU A 283 -21.19 5.63 -1.46
N ASN A 284 -20.70 6.74 -0.88
CA ASN A 284 -20.54 6.86 0.56
C ASN A 284 -21.90 7.15 1.21
N GLN A 285 -22.40 6.20 1.99
CA GLN A 285 -23.70 6.31 2.65
C GLN A 285 -23.69 7.26 3.85
N GLY A 286 -22.50 7.58 4.40
CA GLY A 286 -22.36 8.50 5.52
C GLY A 286 -23.37 8.23 6.65
N GLY A 287 -24.17 9.24 6.99
CA GLY A 287 -25.20 9.14 8.04
C GLY A 287 -26.43 8.29 7.69
N ALA A 288 -26.57 7.79 6.46
CA ALA A 288 -27.64 6.86 6.08
C ALA A 288 -27.31 5.40 6.44
N LEU A 289 -26.07 5.11 6.82
CA LEU A 289 -25.65 3.77 7.20
C LEU A 289 -26.22 3.38 8.57
N THR A 290 -26.84 2.20 8.65
CA THR A 290 -27.37 1.63 9.88
C THR A 290 -26.57 0.40 10.32
N LEU A 291 -26.42 0.20 11.62
CA LEU A 291 -25.76 -0.96 12.22
C LEU A 291 -26.72 -1.73 13.14
N ASP A 292 -26.86 -3.03 12.89
CA ASP A 292 -27.34 -3.99 13.88
C ASP A 292 -26.16 -4.43 14.75
N GLU A 293 -26.14 -4.03 16.03
CA GLU A 293 -25.02 -4.34 16.94
C GLU A 293 -24.96 -5.81 17.35
N ALA A 294 -26.07 -6.53 17.31
CA ALA A 294 -26.12 -7.94 17.70
C ALA A 294 -25.49 -8.81 16.61
N THR A 295 -25.83 -8.56 15.35
CA THR A 295 -25.30 -9.31 14.20
C THR A 295 -24.02 -8.70 13.64
N GLN A 296 -23.75 -7.42 13.95
CA GLN A 296 -22.67 -6.62 13.36
C GLN A 296 -22.84 -6.43 11.84
N GLU A 297 -24.09 -6.35 11.39
CA GLU A 297 -24.47 -6.14 9.99
C GLU A 297 -24.77 -4.66 9.73
N LEU A 298 -24.24 -4.16 8.62
CA LEU A 298 -24.36 -2.80 8.13
C LEU A 298 -25.23 -2.76 6.87
N SER A 299 -26.04 -1.71 6.75
CA SER A 299 -26.89 -1.48 5.58
C SER A 299 -26.99 0.00 5.23
N PRO A 300 -27.00 0.36 3.93
CA PRO A 300 -26.89 -0.55 2.78
C PRO A 300 -25.44 -0.98 2.49
N VAL A 301 -25.29 -2.08 1.76
CA VAL A 301 -23.98 -2.56 1.27
C VAL A 301 -23.36 -1.58 0.28
N THR A 302 -22.03 -1.58 0.15
CA THR A 302 -21.34 -0.78 -0.86
C THR A 302 -21.25 -1.55 -2.16
N GLN A 303 -21.58 -0.90 -3.27
CA GLN A 303 -21.32 -1.43 -4.61
C GLN A 303 -20.04 -0.79 -5.13
N VAL A 304 -18.98 -1.56 -5.34
CA VAL A 304 -17.65 -1.05 -5.69
C VAL A 304 -17.38 -1.25 -7.17
N CYS A 305 -16.90 -0.20 -7.82
CA CYS A 305 -16.46 -0.25 -9.22
C CYS A 305 -15.06 0.37 -9.29
N ARG A 306 -14.11 -0.32 -9.94
CA ARG A 306 -12.74 0.18 -10.14
C ARG A 306 -12.77 1.19 -11.27
N GLN A 307 -12.71 2.48 -10.93
CA GLN A 307 -12.88 3.56 -11.91
C GLN A 307 -11.67 3.70 -12.84
N PHE A 308 -10.47 3.42 -12.34
CA PHE A 308 -9.21 3.54 -13.08
C PHE A 308 -8.41 2.25 -12.96
N GLU A 309 -8.57 1.36 -13.95
CA GLU A 309 -7.97 0.02 -13.99
C GLU A 309 -6.46 0.03 -13.74
N ASP A 310 -5.73 0.94 -14.38
CA ASP A 310 -4.27 1.08 -14.29
C ASP A 310 -3.86 2.36 -13.52
N GLY A 311 -4.69 2.79 -12.57
CA GLY A 311 -4.49 4.03 -11.81
C GLY A 311 -4.47 5.30 -12.68
N ASN A 312 -5.05 5.26 -13.88
CA ASN A 312 -5.08 6.37 -14.82
C ASN A 312 -6.38 6.44 -15.64
N LEU A 313 -6.65 7.62 -16.20
CA LEU A 313 -7.65 7.77 -17.26
C LEU A 313 -7.08 7.21 -18.56
N ALA A 314 -7.67 6.13 -19.09
CA ALA A 314 -7.21 5.50 -20.34
C ALA A 314 -7.20 6.45 -21.56
N THR A 315 -7.96 7.54 -21.52
CA THR A 315 -8.02 8.56 -22.58
C THR A 315 -6.99 9.69 -22.42
N GLN A 316 -6.23 9.71 -21.31
CA GLN A 316 -5.24 10.74 -21.05
C GLN A 316 -3.95 10.46 -21.84
N MET A 317 -3.59 11.39 -22.73
CA MET A 317 -2.41 11.27 -23.60
C MET A 317 -1.20 12.07 -23.11
N SER A 318 -1.37 12.92 -22.09
CA SER A 318 -0.30 13.71 -21.48
C SER A 318 0.40 12.94 -20.35
N PHE A 319 1.48 13.52 -19.83
CA PHE A 319 2.15 13.06 -18.59
C PHE A 319 2.66 11.60 -18.64
N ALA A 320 2.95 11.09 -19.84
CA ALA A 320 3.38 9.72 -20.11
C ALA A 320 2.38 8.63 -19.67
N VAL A 321 1.11 8.96 -19.45
CA VAL A 321 0.08 8.00 -19.05
C VAL A 321 -0.02 6.78 -19.98
N PRO A 322 0.01 6.92 -21.33
CA PRO A 322 -0.04 5.75 -22.20
C PRO A 322 1.15 4.80 -22.01
N THR A 323 2.32 5.34 -21.67
CA THR A 323 3.51 4.54 -21.33
C THR A 323 3.29 3.79 -20.02
N ASN A 324 2.82 4.48 -18.97
CA ASN A 324 2.56 3.86 -17.67
C ASN A 324 1.55 2.71 -17.76
N ILE A 325 0.40 2.94 -18.40
CA ILE A 325 -0.63 1.91 -18.61
C ILE A 325 -0.03 0.68 -19.29
N LYS A 326 0.78 0.89 -20.33
CA LYS A 326 1.43 -0.20 -21.04
C LYS A 326 2.40 -0.97 -20.14
N VAL A 327 3.22 -0.26 -19.36
CA VAL A 327 4.23 -0.86 -18.47
C VAL A 327 3.57 -1.71 -17.38
N VAL A 328 2.56 -1.16 -16.69
CA VAL A 328 1.76 -1.89 -15.68
C VAL A 328 1.22 -3.19 -16.25
N ASN A 329 0.54 -3.11 -17.40
CA ASN A 329 -0.07 -4.28 -18.04
C ASN A 329 0.97 -5.34 -18.45
N GLN A 330 2.10 -4.92 -19.04
CA GLN A 330 3.18 -5.84 -19.42
C GLN A 330 3.79 -6.55 -18.20
N LEU A 331 4.05 -5.80 -17.12
CA LEU A 331 4.67 -6.36 -15.93
C LEU A 331 3.70 -7.27 -15.16
N ASN A 332 2.44 -6.87 -15.01
CA ASN A 332 1.38 -7.72 -14.44
C ASN A 332 1.29 -9.05 -15.21
N GLU A 333 1.22 -9.02 -16.54
CA GLU A 333 1.20 -10.22 -17.38
C GLU A 333 2.47 -11.08 -17.16
N SER A 334 3.64 -10.45 -17.12
CA SER A 334 4.92 -11.14 -16.92
C SER A 334 5.01 -11.83 -15.56
N VAL A 335 4.65 -11.15 -14.46
CA VAL A 335 4.71 -11.71 -13.11
C VAL A 335 3.69 -12.84 -12.97
N LEU A 336 2.44 -12.59 -13.34
CA LEU A 336 1.36 -13.57 -13.24
C LEU A 336 1.59 -14.79 -14.13
N GLY A 337 2.28 -14.64 -15.26
CA GLY A 337 2.69 -15.73 -16.14
C GLY A 337 3.77 -16.64 -15.53
N LYS A 338 4.59 -16.10 -14.61
CA LYS A 338 5.70 -16.82 -13.94
C LYS A 338 5.32 -17.39 -12.56
N LEU A 339 4.33 -16.81 -11.87
CA LEU A 339 3.84 -17.32 -10.60
C LEU A 339 3.16 -18.70 -10.76
N ASN A 340 3.36 -19.56 -9.75
CA ASN A 340 2.64 -20.81 -9.63
C ASN A 340 1.14 -20.51 -9.45
N LYS A 341 0.27 -21.15 -10.24
CA LYS A 341 -1.19 -20.93 -10.18
C LYS A 341 -1.85 -21.45 -8.91
N ASN A 342 -1.16 -22.32 -8.16
CA ASN A 342 -1.59 -22.75 -6.84
C ASN A 342 -1.18 -21.75 -5.74
N ASP A 343 -0.31 -20.81 -6.05
CA ASP A 343 0.03 -19.73 -5.13
C ASP A 343 -1.08 -18.68 -5.15
N VAL A 344 -1.64 -18.35 -3.97
CA VAL A 344 -2.72 -17.36 -3.83
C VAL A 344 -2.30 -15.98 -4.34
N TRP A 345 -1.00 -15.67 -4.31
CA TRP A 345 -0.44 -14.41 -4.81
C TRP A 345 -0.60 -14.25 -6.33
N SER A 346 -0.86 -15.34 -7.06
CA SER A 346 -1.26 -15.29 -8.49
C SER A 346 -2.68 -14.73 -8.72
N ASN A 347 -3.40 -14.39 -7.65
CA ASN A 347 -4.71 -13.73 -7.69
C ASN A 347 -4.67 -12.23 -7.34
N TYR A 348 -3.49 -11.67 -7.10
CA TYR A 348 -3.28 -10.24 -6.84
C TYR A 348 -2.56 -9.60 -8.01
N PHE A 349 -2.80 -8.31 -8.24
CA PHE A 349 -2.15 -7.56 -9.32
C PHE A 349 -1.86 -6.12 -8.87
N GLU A 350 -0.86 -5.49 -9.48
CA GLU A 350 -0.58 -4.07 -9.29
C GLU A 350 -1.59 -3.25 -10.09
N VAL A 351 -2.28 -2.32 -9.43
CA VAL A 351 -3.12 -1.32 -10.11
C VAL A 351 -2.22 -0.28 -10.78
N SER A 352 -1.30 0.31 -10.03
CA SER A 352 -0.18 1.16 -10.51
C SER A 352 0.69 1.54 -9.30
N ALA A 353 1.76 2.28 -9.58
CA ALA A 353 2.49 3.11 -8.62
C ALA A 353 2.50 4.59 -9.06
N ILE A 354 2.77 5.51 -8.13
CA ILE A 354 2.94 6.96 -8.37
C ILE A 354 4.20 7.46 -7.63
N TRP A 355 4.95 8.36 -8.24
CA TRP A 355 6.22 8.91 -7.73
C TRP A 355 6.51 10.30 -8.33
N PHE A 356 7.60 10.97 -7.89
CA PHE A 356 8.03 12.21 -8.52
C PHE A 356 8.85 11.95 -9.77
N ARG A 357 8.64 12.76 -10.80
CA ARG A 357 9.40 12.73 -12.03
C ARG A 357 10.86 13.15 -11.83
N GLN A 358 11.10 14.09 -10.91
CA GLN A 358 12.43 14.62 -10.63
C GLN A 358 13.01 13.94 -9.38
N GLU A 359 14.27 13.53 -9.50
CA GLU A 359 15.09 13.11 -8.38
C GLU A 359 15.16 14.20 -7.29
N ASN A 360 15.09 13.77 -6.03
CA ASN A 360 15.32 14.58 -4.83
C ASN A 360 14.48 15.87 -4.78
N ALA A 361 13.26 15.82 -5.31
CA ALA A 361 12.37 16.98 -5.42
C ALA A 361 11.42 17.18 -4.23
N LEU A 362 11.46 16.29 -3.23
CA LEU A 362 10.69 16.45 -1.99
C LEU A 362 11.23 17.62 -1.16
N VAL A 363 10.38 18.62 -0.94
CA VAL A 363 10.69 19.76 -0.08
C VAL A 363 9.60 19.95 0.99
N PRO A 364 9.90 20.62 2.11
CA PRO A 364 8.91 20.90 3.14
C PRO A 364 7.76 21.77 2.61
N ASP A 365 6.57 21.66 3.23
CA ASP A 365 5.40 22.49 2.92
C ASP A 365 4.84 22.36 1.49
N MET A 366 5.00 21.21 0.83
CA MET A 366 4.30 20.87 -0.39
C MET A 366 2.87 20.40 -0.07
N ASP A 367 1.87 20.98 -0.72
CA ASP A 367 0.47 20.57 -0.60
C ASP A 367 0.07 19.43 -1.55
N LEU A 368 0.86 19.26 -2.62
CA LEU A 368 0.70 18.30 -3.71
C LEU A 368 -0.75 18.21 -4.22
N GLN A 369 -1.44 19.35 -4.31
CA GLN A 369 -2.83 19.42 -4.79
C GLN A 369 -2.96 19.24 -6.31
N THR A 370 -1.86 19.37 -7.05
CA THR A 370 -1.83 19.20 -8.51
C THR A 370 -0.74 18.20 -8.93
N ASP A 371 -0.72 17.82 -10.21
CA ASP A 371 0.29 16.92 -10.78
C ASP A 371 1.56 17.67 -11.24
N VAL A 372 1.62 19.00 -11.04
CA VAL A 372 2.71 19.89 -11.48
C VAL A 372 3.34 20.64 -10.30
N ASP A 373 4.58 21.08 -10.47
CA ASP A 373 5.27 21.97 -9.54
C ASP A 373 4.73 23.42 -9.61
N SER A 374 5.26 24.31 -8.77
CA SER A 374 4.87 25.72 -8.73
C SER A 374 5.21 26.50 -10.02
N SER A 375 6.07 25.96 -10.87
CA SER A 375 6.43 26.50 -12.19
C SER A 375 5.59 25.91 -13.32
N GLY A 376 4.68 24.98 -13.01
CA GLY A 376 3.84 24.28 -13.99
C GLY A 376 4.51 23.12 -14.71
N ASN A 377 5.71 22.70 -14.29
CA ASN A 377 6.35 21.51 -14.83
C ASN A 377 5.73 20.25 -14.21
N GLN A 378 5.64 19.16 -14.97
CA GLN A 378 5.16 17.89 -14.43
C GLN A 378 6.03 17.46 -13.25
N LEU A 379 5.39 17.24 -12.09
CA LEU A 379 6.02 16.76 -10.87
C LEU A 379 5.63 15.30 -10.63
N LEU A 380 4.34 14.99 -10.67
CA LEU A 380 3.85 13.62 -10.44
C LEU A 380 3.81 12.84 -11.77
N ILE A 381 4.21 11.58 -11.73
CA ILE A 381 4.12 10.64 -12.84
C ILE A 381 3.72 9.25 -12.33
N GLY A 382 3.32 8.36 -13.22
CA GLY A 382 2.82 7.04 -12.87
C GLY A 382 1.29 6.97 -12.91
N GLY A 383 0.69 6.48 -11.82
CA GLY A 383 -0.75 6.37 -11.57
C GLY A 383 -1.37 7.68 -11.08
N LEU A 384 -1.65 8.62 -11.98
CA LEU A 384 -2.16 9.96 -11.60
C LEU A 384 -3.61 9.95 -11.08
N ARG A 385 -4.28 8.81 -11.13
CA ARG A 385 -5.61 8.52 -10.60
C ARG A 385 -5.61 7.24 -9.73
N LEU A 386 -4.51 7.01 -9.00
CA LEU A 386 -4.31 5.82 -8.17
C LEU A 386 -5.16 5.87 -6.90
N SER A 387 -6.42 5.46 -7.02
CA SER A 387 -7.35 5.25 -5.91
C SER A 387 -7.96 3.87 -6.07
N ASN A 388 -7.72 3.00 -5.10
CA ASN A 388 -8.04 1.59 -5.23
C ASN A 388 -9.50 1.29 -4.85
N SER A 389 -9.93 0.05 -5.08
CA SER A 389 -11.29 -0.41 -4.84
C SER A 389 -11.66 -0.52 -3.35
N THR A 390 -10.70 -0.75 -2.45
CA THR A 390 -10.97 -1.12 -1.05
C THR A 390 -10.48 -0.14 0.01
N ILE A 391 -9.50 0.70 -0.29
CA ILE A 391 -8.87 1.70 0.58
C ILE A 391 -9.30 3.11 0.13
N GLU A 392 -9.42 3.43 -1.15
CA GLU A 392 -9.89 4.75 -1.63
C GLU A 392 -11.28 4.71 -2.31
N THR A 393 -12.10 3.70 -1.98
CA THR A 393 -13.39 3.43 -2.65
C THR A 393 -14.20 4.70 -2.94
N PHE A 394 -14.40 5.55 -1.93
CA PHE A 394 -15.29 6.71 -2.05
C PHE A 394 -14.60 7.99 -2.58
N THR A 395 -13.28 7.97 -2.81
CA THR A 395 -12.55 9.13 -3.36
C THR A 395 -12.10 8.97 -4.80
N GLN A 396 -12.34 7.82 -5.44
CA GLN A 396 -11.90 7.58 -6.81
C GLN A 396 -12.30 8.73 -7.76
N SER A 397 -13.52 9.24 -7.68
CA SER A 397 -13.98 10.35 -8.54
C SER A 397 -13.66 11.76 -8.00
N GLN A 398 -13.07 11.89 -6.81
CA GLN A 398 -12.83 13.17 -6.15
C GLN A 398 -11.44 13.70 -6.52
N SER A 399 -11.38 14.77 -7.32
CA SER A 399 -10.10 15.31 -7.82
C SER A 399 -9.10 15.73 -6.74
N THR A 400 -9.60 16.05 -5.54
CA THR A 400 -8.80 16.43 -4.37
C THR A 400 -8.26 15.23 -3.60
N MET A 401 -8.60 13.99 -3.96
CA MET A 401 -8.26 12.75 -3.24
C MET A 401 -8.10 11.54 -4.17
N ASN A 402 -7.77 11.79 -5.45
CA ASN A 402 -7.75 10.77 -6.51
C ASN A 402 -6.38 10.10 -6.72
N ASN A 403 -5.37 10.42 -5.91
CA ASN A 403 -4.09 9.71 -5.87
C ASN A 403 -3.43 9.83 -4.48
N CYS A 404 -2.38 9.05 -4.24
CA CYS A 404 -1.68 8.97 -2.95
C CYS A 404 -1.22 10.35 -2.43
N PHE A 405 -0.60 11.16 -3.30
CA PHE A 405 -0.03 12.46 -2.92
C PHE A 405 -1.05 13.54 -2.56
N ARG A 406 -2.34 13.30 -2.83
CA ARG A 406 -3.41 14.19 -2.33
C ARG A 406 -3.58 14.13 -0.81
N CYS A 407 -3.20 13.01 -0.20
CA CYS A 407 -3.20 12.84 1.26
C CYS A 407 -1.78 12.75 1.84
N HIS A 408 -0.82 12.20 1.09
CA HIS A 408 0.59 12.11 1.46
C HIS A 408 1.35 13.32 0.92
N ASN A 409 1.61 14.30 1.77
CA ASN A 409 2.28 15.55 1.38
C ASN A 409 3.05 16.12 2.57
N THR A 410 3.86 17.15 2.35
CA THR A 410 4.79 17.66 3.38
C THR A 410 4.26 18.90 4.11
N SER A 411 2.99 19.24 3.90
CA SER A 411 2.34 20.40 4.50
C SER A 411 2.19 20.27 6.02
N GLN A 412 2.16 21.41 6.70
CA GLN A 412 1.76 21.52 8.10
C GLN A 412 0.43 20.77 8.38
N ARG A 413 0.38 20.08 9.52
CA ARG A 413 -0.82 19.38 9.98
C ARG A 413 -1.33 19.98 11.29
N PHE A 414 -2.61 20.33 11.27
CA PHE A 414 -3.33 20.78 12.45
C PHE A 414 -3.96 19.57 13.16
N PRO A 415 -3.93 19.56 14.50
CA PRO A 415 -4.54 18.48 15.25
C PRO A 415 -6.06 18.56 15.21
N PRO A 416 -6.75 17.43 15.42
CA PRO A 416 -8.21 17.42 15.55
C PRO A 416 -8.69 18.09 16.85
N ALA A 417 -7.86 18.15 17.89
CA ALA A 417 -8.17 18.74 19.18
C ALA A 417 -7.36 20.03 19.44
N VAL A 418 -8.03 21.06 19.96
CA VAL A 418 -7.46 22.41 20.17
C VAL A 418 -6.30 22.47 21.17
N ASN A 419 -6.06 21.40 21.92
CA ASN A 419 -5.05 21.33 22.98
C ASN A 419 -3.79 20.57 22.56
N LEU A 420 -3.72 20.03 21.35
CA LEU A 420 -2.50 19.43 20.81
C LEU A 420 -1.70 20.49 20.05
N ASP A 421 -0.38 20.32 19.99
CA ASP A 421 0.49 21.16 19.18
C ASP A 421 0.44 20.71 17.70
N PRO A 422 0.34 21.64 16.74
CA PRO A 422 0.40 21.31 15.31
C PRO A 422 1.76 20.74 14.93
N LEU A 423 1.79 19.89 13.91
CA LEU A 423 2.99 19.37 13.29
C LEU A 423 3.41 20.32 12.16
N PRO A 424 4.55 21.03 12.26
CA PRO A 424 5.03 21.91 11.18
C PRO A 424 5.25 21.14 9.87
N GLY A 425 5.31 21.86 8.75
CA GLY A 425 5.65 21.24 7.46
C GLY A 425 7.09 20.71 7.46
N THR A 426 7.25 19.45 7.10
CA THR A 426 8.54 18.77 6.98
C THR A 426 8.41 17.63 5.98
N ASN A 427 9.53 17.23 5.38
CA ASN A 427 9.59 16.09 4.48
C ASN A 427 9.06 14.79 5.12
N LEU A 428 9.19 14.63 6.44
CA LEU A 428 8.66 13.46 7.16
C LEU A 428 7.12 13.40 7.19
N ASN A 429 6.40 14.50 6.95
CA ASN A 429 4.94 14.53 6.91
C ASN A 429 4.35 13.71 5.74
N ILE A 430 5.19 13.25 4.80
CA ILE A 430 4.75 12.35 3.74
C ILE A 430 4.14 11.04 4.29
N SER A 431 4.55 10.59 5.48
CA SER A 431 4.07 9.37 6.13
C SER A 431 2.93 9.63 7.11
N HIS A 432 1.79 8.94 6.92
CA HIS A 432 0.71 8.98 7.91
C HIS A 432 1.06 8.25 9.20
N ALA A 433 1.90 7.20 9.14
CA ALA A 433 2.40 6.53 10.34
C ALA A 433 3.16 7.51 11.24
N PHE A 434 4.10 8.28 10.67
CA PHE A 434 4.84 9.32 11.40
C PHE A 434 3.91 10.40 11.98
N MET A 435 2.98 10.92 11.16
CA MET A 435 2.03 11.93 11.61
C MET A 435 1.15 11.42 12.78
N ASN A 436 0.67 10.18 12.69
CA ASN A 436 -0.13 9.56 13.76
C ASN A 436 0.68 9.40 15.04
N ILE A 437 1.91 8.89 14.96
CA ILE A 437 2.82 8.75 16.11
C ILE A 437 3.03 10.09 16.82
N TYR A 438 3.24 11.17 16.07
CA TYR A 438 3.40 12.52 16.61
C TYR A 438 2.19 12.98 17.44
N PHE A 439 0.97 12.77 16.95
CA PHE A 439 -0.24 13.19 17.67
C PHE A 439 -0.57 12.24 18.84
N TRP A 440 -0.40 10.93 18.66
CA TRP A 440 -0.66 9.95 19.73
C TRP A 440 0.28 10.11 20.93
N ASP A 441 1.56 10.41 20.74
CA ASP A 441 2.47 10.70 21.86
C ASP A 441 1.98 11.90 22.69
N GLN A 442 1.45 12.94 22.03
CA GLN A 442 0.85 14.09 22.73
C GLN A 442 -0.38 13.68 23.55
N GLU A 443 -1.29 12.92 22.95
CA GLU A 443 -2.50 12.41 23.62
C GLU A 443 -2.15 11.56 24.84
N LEU A 444 -1.20 10.63 24.71
CA LEU A 444 -0.72 9.79 25.79
C LEU A 444 -0.12 10.62 26.94
N LYS A 445 0.68 11.64 26.61
CA LYS A 445 1.26 12.56 27.61
C LYS A 445 0.20 13.40 28.29
N GLN A 446 -0.86 13.81 27.60
CA GLN A 446 -1.97 14.54 28.19
C GLN A 446 -2.84 13.66 29.09
N ALA A 447 -3.15 12.44 28.65
CA ALA A 447 -3.91 11.46 29.44
C ALA A 447 -3.18 11.13 30.76
N LYS A 448 -1.85 11.05 30.75
CA LYS A 448 -1.03 10.86 31.96
C LYS A 448 -1.07 12.05 32.92
N LYS A 449 -1.27 13.28 32.44
CA LYS A 449 -1.38 14.49 33.27
C LYS A 449 -2.77 14.67 33.90
N ALA A 450 -3.80 14.05 33.32
CA ALA A 450 -5.17 14.13 33.78
C ALA A 450 -5.52 13.06 34.85
N LYS A 451 -4.67 12.04 35.00
CA LYS A 451 -4.68 11.08 36.11
C LYS A 451 -3.79 11.60 37.24
#